data_AF-A0A7W0VEA6-F1
#
_entry.id   AF-A0A7W0VEA6-F1
#
_cell.length_a   1.000
_cell.length_b   1.000
_cell.length_c   1.000
_cell.angle_alpha   90.00
_cell.angle_beta   90.00
_cell.angle_gamma   90.00
#
_symmetry.space_group_name_H-M   'P 1'
#
loop_
_entity.id
_entity.type
_entity.pdbx_description
1 polymer ?
#
loop_
_entity_poly.entity_id
_entity_poly.type
_entity_poly.pdbx_seq_one_letter_code
_entity_poly.pdbx_strand_id
1 'polypeptide(L)'
;AAGAPSTPAAAGALALFNRSVGPFEVTRANEVGYLPSVRVLDAAEAYRTPVSLPDGTIMVSHSASPASGNFNIVSFNPRTGARTTLVTAGGSKLDAQLVYKFPARKLYNNRRQLVFGGRADPSSPDSAVLHTPDAPMLFTLLTSNLRRGRPVDAFRAATSLAILVEEPCPANCAPNANGIYENRRELGSVSLADDGSARVTLPSKTGVVLQLRDGATVVATMTEEHQLGPGETVSMGVSETLFDAVCAGCHGSVSGSELDVQVTPDALTGASTSMSGAPVAPQ
;
A
#
# COMPACT_ATOMS: atom_id res chain seq x y z
N ALA A 1 -13.03 14.17 -3.63
CA ALA A 1 -13.11 15.43 -2.85
C ALA A 1 -12.65 15.14 -1.43
N ALA A 2 -11.49 15.63 -1.02
CA ALA A 2 -11.12 15.63 0.38
C ALA A 2 -12.04 16.62 1.09
N GLY A 3 -13.08 16.10 1.76
CA GLY A 3 -14.01 16.93 2.51
C GLY A 3 -13.23 17.72 3.56
N ALA A 4 -13.51 19.01 3.68
CA ALA A 4 -13.08 19.78 4.85
C ALA A 4 -13.41 18.96 6.11
N PRO A 5 -12.51 18.88 7.12
CA PRO A 5 -12.82 18.18 8.36
C PRO A 5 -14.13 18.74 8.89
N SER A 6 -15.19 17.92 8.82
CA SER A 6 -16.56 18.39 9.04
C SER A 6 -16.85 18.66 10.52
N THR A 7 -15.86 18.43 11.40
CA THR A 7 -15.98 18.67 12.83
C THR A 7 -14.79 19.47 13.37
N PRO A 8 -15.02 20.34 14.37
CA PRO A 8 -13.95 21.01 15.11
C PRO A 8 -12.93 20.01 15.66
N ALA A 9 -11.67 20.44 15.72
CA ALA A 9 -10.55 19.68 16.27
C ALA A 9 -10.22 18.35 15.54
N ALA A 10 -10.52 18.23 14.23
CA ALA A 10 -10.16 17.07 13.40
C ALA A 10 -10.65 15.72 13.97
N ALA A 11 -11.86 15.71 14.52
CA ALA A 11 -12.53 14.50 14.98
C ALA A 11 -13.44 13.90 13.91
N GLY A 12 -13.91 12.68 14.14
CA GLY A 12 -14.85 12.02 13.25
C GLY A 12 -15.60 10.88 13.91
N ALA A 13 -16.31 10.10 13.10
CA ALA A 13 -16.95 8.86 13.52
C ALA A 13 -15.92 7.81 13.98
N LEU A 14 -16.34 6.92 14.88
CA LEU A 14 -15.58 5.72 15.21
C LEU A 14 -16.00 4.59 14.26
N ALA A 15 -15.04 3.97 13.59
CA ALA A 15 -15.29 2.85 12.68
C ALA A 15 -14.21 1.77 12.80
N LEU A 16 -14.59 0.53 12.48
CA LEU A 16 -13.67 -0.58 12.27
C LEU A 16 -13.44 -0.76 10.78
N PHE A 17 -12.18 -0.89 10.40
CA PHE A 17 -11.76 -1.11 9.02
C PHE A 17 -11.20 -2.52 8.86
N ASN A 18 -11.79 -3.29 7.95
CA ASN A 18 -11.17 -4.50 7.46
C ASN A 18 -10.20 -4.11 6.33
N ARG A 19 -8.92 -3.93 6.67
CA ARG A 19 -7.88 -3.53 5.70
C ARG A 19 -7.65 -4.54 4.58
N SER A 20 -8.16 -5.76 4.69
CA SER A 20 -8.03 -6.79 3.66
C SER A 20 -9.05 -6.63 2.53
N VAL A 21 -10.06 -5.78 2.72
CA VAL A 21 -11.09 -5.48 1.70
C VAL A 21 -11.21 -3.96 1.63
N GLY A 22 -10.86 -3.35 0.50
CA GLY A 22 -10.97 -1.90 0.36
C GLY A 22 -12.42 -1.41 0.28
N PRO A 23 -12.66 -0.10 0.48
CA PRO A 23 -14.00 0.50 0.40
C PRO A 23 -14.62 0.44 -1.00
N PHE A 24 -13.87 0.09 -2.04
CA PHE A 24 -14.38 -0.09 -3.40
C PHE A 24 -15.26 -1.34 -3.57
N GLU A 25 -15.25 -2.26 -2.61
CA GLU A 25 -16.08 -3.49 -2.65
C GLU A 25 -17.42 -3.35 -1.91
N VAL A 26 -17.84 -2.15 -1.50
CA VAL A 26 -19.10 -1.93 -0.76
C VAL A 26 -20.34 -2.40 -1.52
N THR A 27 -20.27 -2.51 -2.85
CA THR A 27 -21.37 -3.02 -3.68
C THR A 27 -21.62 -4.51 -3.49
N ARG A 28 -20.71 -5.25 -2.86
CA ARG A 28 -20.83 -6.69 -2.54
C ARG A 28 -21.61 -6.96 -1.26
N ALA A 29 -22.24 -5.94 -0.66
CA ALA A 29 -22.95 -6.04 0.63
C ALA A 29 -24.02 -7.14 0.72
N ASN A 30 -24.55 -7.59 -0.42
CA ASN A 30 -25.57 -8.64 -0.50
C ASN A 30 -25.01 -10.06 -0.77
N GLU A 31 -23.69 -10.20 -0.94
CA GLU A 31 -23.07 -11.51 -1.17
C GLU A 31 -22.90 -12.28 0.14
N VAL A 32 -23.20 -13.57 0.11
CA VAL A 32 -23.03 -14.45 1.27
C VAL A 32 -21.55 -14.54 1.63
N GLY A 33 -21.20 -14.24 2.89
CA GLY A 33 -19.83 -14.27 3.39
C GLY A 33 -19.04 -12.97 3.17
N TYR A 34 -19.63 -11.95 2.53
CA TYR A 34 -19.01 -10.64 2.46
C TYR A 34 -18.94 -9.99 3.84
N LEU A 35 -17.72 -9.62 4.26
CA LEU A 35 -17.48 -8.80 5.43
C LEU A 35 -17.22 -7.36 4.97
N PRO A 36 -18.05 -6.38 5.36
CA PRO A 36 -17.86 -4.99 4.99
C PRO A 36 -16.45 -4.50 5.30
N SER A 37 -15.87 -3.77 4.35
CA SER A 37 -14.58 -3.08 4.50
C SER A 37 -14.58 -2.07 5.65
N VAL A 38 -15.75 -1.48 5.93
CA VAL A 38 -15.95 -0.50 7.00
C VAL A 38 -17.22 -0.83 7.77
N ARG A 39 -17.12 -0.85 9.09
CA ARG A 39 -18.26 -0.85 10.01
C ARG A 39 -18.19 0.40 10.87
N VAL A 40 -19.10 1.35 10.64
CA VAL A 40 -19.25 2.53 11.49
C VAL A 40 -19.87 2.09 12.82
N LEU A 41 -19.16 2.33 13.91
CA LEU A 41 -19.57 1.97 15.26
C LEU A 41 -20.37 3.11 15.92
N ASP A 42 -19.99 4.35 15.65
CA ASP A 42 -20.73 5.54 16.06
C ASP A 42 -20.35 6.73 15.18
N ALA A 43 -21.36 7.40 14.61
CA ALA A 43 -21.22 8.60 13.78
C ALA A 43 -21.81 9.86 14.41
N ALA A 44 -22.49 9.75 15.56
CA ALA A 44 -23.19 10.88 16.18
C ALA A 44 -22.26 11.76 17.03
N GLU A 45 -21.13 11.22 17.48
CA GLU A 45 -20.19 11.88 18.38
C GLU A 45 -18.80 12.02 17.76
N ALA A 46 -17.92 12.78 18.42
CA ALA A 46 -16.56 13.05 17.94
C ALA A 46 -15.54 12.11 18.60
N TYR A 47 -14.79 11.40 17.77
CA TYR A 47 -13.74 10.47 18.17
C TYR A 47 -12.40 10.82 17.54
N ARG A 48 -11.33 10.55 18.29
CA ARG A 48 -9.93 10.62 17.83
C ARG A 48 -9.10 9.52 18.45
N THR A 49 -7.98 9.20 17.80
CA THR A 49 -6.90 8.33 18.29
C THR A 49 -7.38 7.00 18.88
N PRO A 50 -8.07 6.16 18.09
CA PRO A 50 -8.48 4.84 18.56
C PRO A 50 -7.27 3.94 18.80
N VAL A 51 -7.26 3.27 19.95
CA VAL A 51 -6.29 2.24 20.32
C VAL A 51 -7.05 1.01 20.83
N SER A 52 -6.85 -0.14 20.20
CA SER A 52 -7.45 -1.39 20.68
C SER A 52 -6.86 -1.81 22.03
N LEU A 53 -7.74 -2.15 22.98
CA LEU A 53 -7.37 -2.68 24.29
C LEU A 53 -7.36 -4.23 24.28
N PRO A 54 -6.57 -4.88 25.18
CA PRO A 54 -6.48 -6.34 25.23
C PRO A 54 -7.81 -7.08 25.49
N ASP A 55 -8.78 -6.41 26.10
CA ASP A 55 -10.13 -6.95 26.38
C ASP A 55 -11.10 -6.82 25.19
N GLY A 56 -10.63 -6.28 24.06
CA GLY A 56 -11.43 -6.07 22.85
C GLY A 56 -12.25 -4.78 22.84
N THR A 57 -12.12 -3.93 23.87
CA THR A 57 -12.63 -2.56 23.82
C THR A 57 -11.66 -1.63 23.08
N ILE A 58 -12.08 -0.40 22.81
CA ILE A 58 -11.29 0.59 22.07
C ILE A 58 -11.14 1.84 22.94
N MET A 59 -9.92 2.17 23.34
CA MET A 59 -9.63 3.44 23.98
C MET A 59 -9.63 4.55 22.93
N VAL A 60 -10.39 5.61 23.18
CA VAL A 60 -10.56 6.75 22.26
C VAL A 60 -10.59 8.06 23.03
N SER A 61 -10.15 9.13 22.38
CA SER A 61 -10.47 10.49 22.79
C SER A 61 -11.88 10.80 22.27
N HIS A 62 -12.83 11.09 23.17
CA HIS A 62 -14.25 11.20 22.88
C HIS A 62 -14.82 12.56 23.32
N SER A 63 -15.66 13.16 22.48
CA SER A 63 -16.51 14.29 22.85
C SER A 63 -17.95 14.06 22.40
N ALA A 64 -18.89 14.10 23.35
CA ALA A 64 -20.32 14.08 23.09
C ALA A 64 -20.81 15.39 22.42
N SER A 65 -20.02 16.46 22.50
CA SER A 65 -20.30 17.74 21.83
C SER A 65 -19.07 18.17 21.03
N PRO A 66 -18.96 17.77 19.75
CA PRO A 66 -17.84 18.12 18.88
C PRO A 66 -17.55 19.63 18.86
N ALA A 67 -18.60 20.45 18.93
CA ALA A 67 -18.52 21.91 19.00
C ALA A 67 -17.74 22.43 20.22
N SER A 68 -17.77 21.69 21.33
CA SER A 68 -17.07 22.09 22.56
C SER A 68 -15.57 21.81 22.54
N GLY A 69 -15.09 20.89 21.68
CA GLY A 69 -13.69 20.46 21.65
C GLY A 69 -13.18 19.83 22.95
N ASN A 70 -14.08 19.53 23.90
CA ASN A 70 -13.73 18.94 25.19
C ASN A 70 -13.74 17.43 25.06
N PHE A 71 -12.55 16.84 24.93
CA PHE A 71 -12.37 15.39 24.83
C PHE A 71 -12.07 14.77 26.19
N ASN A 72 -12.67 13.62 26.45
CA ASN A 72 -12.32 12.72 27.55
C ASN A 72 -11.70 11.44 26.97
N ILE A 73 -10.92 10.72 27.78
CA ILE A 73 -10.49 9.38 27.39
C ILE A 73 -11.53 8.39 27.87
N VAL A 74 -12.11 7.63 26.94
CA VAL A 74 -13.09 6.59 27.23
C VAL A 74 -12.63 5.26 26.63
N SER A 75 -13.04 4.16 27.25
CA SER A 75 -13.11 2.86 26.60
C SER A 75 -14.48 2.73 25.93
N PHE A 76 -14.49 2.36 24.66
CA PHE A 76 -15.67 2.09 23.85
C PHE A 76 -15.80 0.59 23.61
N ASN A 77 -16.97 0.02 23.91
CA ASN A 77 -17.27 -1.38 23.62
C ASN A 77 -17.87 -1.53 22.21
N PRO A 78 -17.17 -2.12 21.23
CA PRO A 78 -17.64 -2.21 19.85
C PRO A 78 -18.82 -3.16 19.64
N ARG A 79 -19.21 -3.94 20.66
CA ARG A 79 -20.37 -4.85 20.61
C ARG A 79 -21.63 -4.17 21.12
N THR A 80 -21.52 -3.38 22.19
CA THR A 80 -22.69 -2.78 22.86
C THR A 80 -22.84 -1.28 22.61
N GLY A 81 -21.80 -0.60 22.11
CA GLY A 81 -21.74 0.85 22.02
C GLY A 81 -21.56 1.56 23.36
N ALA A 82 -21.36 0.81 24.45
CA ALA A 82 -21.16 1.38 25.78
C ALA A 82 -19.82 2.12 25.87
N ARG A 83 -19.80 3.24 26.59
CA ARG A 83 -18.62 4.04 26.87
C ARG A 83 -18.34 4.04 28.37
N THR A 84 -17.08 3.85 28.75
CA THR A 84 -16.63 3.93 30.13
C THR A 84 -15.50 4.94 30.22
N THR A 85 -15.69 6.01 30.98
CA THR A 85 -14.68 7.04 31.10
C THR A 85 -13.47 6.55 31.89
N LEU A 86 -12.28 6.73 31.33
CA LEU A 86 -11.01 6.33 31.93
C LEU A 86 -10.29 7.52 32.55
N VAL A 87 -10.38 8.71 31.92
CA VAL A 87 -9.73 9.94 32.40
C VAL A 87 -10.65 11.15 32.17
N THR A 88 -10.92 11.91 33.23
CA THR A 88 -11.80 13.10 33.23
C THR A 88 -11.16 14.40 33.74
N ALA A 89 -9.98 14.36 34.37
CA ALA A 89 -9.48 15.51 35.12
C ALA A 89 -8.70 16.53 34.26
N GLY A 90 -9.27 17.73 34.08
CA GLY A 90 -8.62 18.98 33.62
C GLY A 90 -8.36 19.10 32.11
N GLY A 91 -8.91 20.11 31.42
CA GLY A 91 -8.64 20.36 29.99
C GLY A 91 -9.03 19.21 29.04
N SER A 92 -8.84 19.43 27.74
CA SER A 92 -9.14 18.42 26.71
C SER A 92 -8.10 17.29 26.73
N LYS A 93 -8.55 16.03 26.66
CA LYS A 93 -7.70 14.84 26.69
C LYS A 93 -7.61 14.22 25.30
N LEU A 94 -6.41 14.25 24.74
CA LEU A 94 -6.10 13.73 23.40
C LEU A 94 -4.94 12.74 23.49
N ASP A 95 -4.82 11.90 22.46
CA ASP A 95 -3.65 11.06 22.17
C ASP A 95 -3.21 10.14 23.33
N ALA A 96 -4.17 9.59 24.07
CA ALA A 96 -3.88 8.64 25.14
C ALA A 96 -3.08 7.43 24.61
N GLN A 97 -1.98 7.12 25.27
CA GLN A 97 -1.13 5.98 24.93
C GLN A 97 -1.30 4.88 25.96
N LEU A 98 -1.64 3.67 25.50
CA LEU A 98 -1.64 2.49 26.34
C LEU A 98 -0.19 2.03 26.54
N VAL A 99 0.31 2.16 27.77
CA VAL A 99 1.64 1.65 28.14
C VAL A 99 1.47 0.31 28.85
N TYR A 100 1.99 -0.75 28.24
CA TYR A 100 2.02 -2.08 28.84
C TYR A 100 3.26 -2.83 28.36
N LYS A 101 3.72 -3.78 29.17
CA LYS A 101 4.90 -4.59 28.83
C LYS A 101 4.54 -5.53 27.67
N PHE A 102 5.23 -5.38 26.55
CA PHE A 102 5.14 -6.30 25.42
C PHE A 102 6.45 -7.12 25.33
N PRO A 103 6.43 -8.44 25.08
CA PRO A 103 7.65 -9.22 24.89
C PRO A 103 8.45 -8.70 23.70
N ALA A 104 9.78 -8.65 23.79
CA ALA A 104 10.63 -8.23 22.69
C ALA A 104 10.34 -9.07 21.44
N ARG A 105 9.92 -8.43 20.35
CA ARG A 105 9.76 -9.07 19.05
C ARG A 105 11.09 -9.01 18.32
N LYS A 106 11.53 -10.12 17.74
CA LYS A 106 12.64 -10.06 16.78
C LYS A 106 12.19 -9.23 15.58
N LEU A 107 13.04 -8.33 15.13
CA LEU A 107 12.81 -7.64 13.86
C LEU A 107 12.77 -8.68 12.74
N TYR A 108 11.91 -8.45 11.76
CA TYR A 108 11.86 -9.26 10.57
C TYR A 108 13.19 -9.11 9.80
N ASN A 109 13.80 -10.23 9.45
CA ASN A 109 14.99 -10.23 8.61
C ASN A 109 14.55 -10.52 7.17
N ASN A 110 14.72 -9.55 6.28
CA ASN A 110 14.43 -9.75 4.86
C ASN A 110 15.41 -10.79 4.29
N ARG A 111 14.87 -11.90 3.79
CA ARG A 111 15.65 -12.98 3.20
C ARG A 111 15.33 -13.07 1.72
N ARG A 112 16.34 -13.35 0.90
CA ARG A 112 16.17 -13.52 -0.55
C ARG A 112 15.17 -14.60 -0.95
N GLN A 113 14.92 -15.59 -0.09
CA GLN A 113 13.96 -16.67 -0.35
C GLN A 113 12.50 -16.25 -0.22
N LEU A 114 12.23 -15.02 0.22
CA LEU A 114 10.87 -14.51 0.35
C LEU A 114 10.39 -13.98 -1.01
N VAL A 115 9.08 -13.95 -1.22
CA VAL A 115 8.44 -13.49 -2.47
C VAL A 115 8.93 -12.12 -2.92
N PHE A 116 9.16 -11.22 -1.96
CA PHE A 116 9.76 -9.90 -2.18
C PHE A 116 11.11 -9.79 -1.47
N GLY A 117 11.82 -10.91 -1.46
CA GLY A 117 13.06 -11.09 -0.76
C GLY A 117 14.14 -10.18 -1.30
N GLY A 118 14.98 -9.69 -0.39
CA GLY A 118 16.10 -8.85 -0.74
C GLY A 118 17.34 -9.11 0.08
N ARG A 119 18.35 -8.28 -0.17
CA ARG A 119 19.54 -8.12 0.67
C ARG A 119 20.01 -6.67 0.59
N ALA A 120 20.81 -6.24 1.55
CA ALA A 120 21.59 -5.01 1.42
C ALA A 120 23.06 -5.34 1.17
N ASP A 121 23.69 -4.62 0.25
CA ASP A 121 25.14 -4.61 0.05
C ASP A 121 25.72 -3.32 0.64
N PRO A 122 26.35 -3.37 1.83
CA PRO A 122 26.87 -2.18 2.48
C PRO A 122 28.00 -1.49 1.70
N SER A 123 28.58 -2.15 0.69
CA SER A 123 29.61 -1.56 -0.17
C SER A 123 29.07 -0.63 -1.26
N SER A 124 27.75 -0.58 -1.45
CA SER A 124 27.08 0.21 -2.50
C SER A 124 26.10 1.24 -1.89
N PRO A 125 26.58 2.22 -1.10
CA PRO A 125 25.71 3.09 -0.31
C PRO A 125 24.83 4.04 -1.13
N ASP A 126 25.18 4.27 -2.40
CA ASP A 126 24.52 5.24 -3.28
C ASP A 126 23.61 4.58 -4.32
N SER A 127 23.58 3.25 -4.40
CA SER A 127 22.80 2.51 -5.38
C SER A 127 21.96 1.40 -4.77
N ALA A 128 20.95 0.99 -5.51
CA ALA A 128 20.10 -0.14 -5.23
C ALA A 128 19.85 -0.92 -6.54
N VAL A 129 19.45 -2.17 -6.44
CA VAL A 129 19.07 -3.01 -7.58
C VAL A 129 17.63 -3.43 -7.41
N LEU A 130 16.80 -3.03 -8.39
CA LEU A 130 15.44 -3.50 -8.52
C LEU A 130 15.40 -4.59 -9.58
N HIS A 131 14.86 -5.74 -9.22
CA HIS A 131 14.48 -6.79 -10.16
C HIS A 131 12.96 -6.89 -10.18
N THR A 132 12.36 -6.86 -11.37
CA THR A 132 10.94 -7.14 -11.57
C THR A 132 10.84 -8.43 -12.37
N PRO A 133 10.40 -9.56 -11.79
CA PRO A 133 10.29 -10.82 -12.54
C PRO A 133 9.28 -10.75 -13.69
N ASP A 134 8.33 -9.82 -13.62
CA ASP A 134 7.27 -9.62 -14.61
C ASP A 134 6.68 -8.22 -14.42
N ALA A 135 7.20 -7.22 -15.14
CA ALA A 135 6.80 -5.83 -14.97
C ALA A 135 5.32 -5.59 -15.36
N PRO A 136 4.78 -6.14 -16.47
CA PRO A 136 3.34 -6.07 -16.78
C PRO A 136 2.45 -6.57 -15.63
N MET A 137 2.75 -7.75 -15.08
CA MET A 137 2.00 -8.29 -13.94
C MET A 137 2.08 -7.36 -12.72
N LEU A 138 3.28 -6.92 -12.37
CA LEU A 138 3.50 -5.98 -11.25
C LEU A 138 2.69 -4.69 -11.42
N PHE A 139 2.63 -4.12 -12.63
CA PHE A 139 1.89 -2.87 -12.86
C PHE A 139 0.39 -3.00 -12.63
N THR A 140 -0.18 -4.20 -12.75
CA THR A 140 -1.58 -4.42 -12.37
C THR A 140 -1.82 -4.29 -10.86
N LEU A 141 -0.79 -4.32 -10.02
CA LEU A 141 -0.87 -3.98 -8.59
C LEU A 141 -0.56 -2.50 -8.33
N LEU A 142 0.39 -1.93 -9.08
CA LEU A 142 0.87 -0.56 -8.89
C LEU A 142 -0.07 0.51 -9.44
N THR A 143 -1.03 0.13 -10.28
CA THR A 143 -1.99 1.07 -10.90
C THR A 143 -3.41 0.86 -10.40
N SER A 144 -3.72 -0.32 -9.87
CA SER A 144 -5.04 -0.65 -9.36
C SER A 144 -4.99 -1.83 -8.42
N ASN A 145 -5.86 -1.87 -7.41
CA ASN A 145 -5.96 -3.02 -6.52
C ASN A 145 -7.37 -3.60 -6.60
N LEU A 146 -7.69 -4.23 -7.73
CA LEU A 146 -9.03 -4.74 -8.03
C LEU A 146 -9.08 -6.26 -7.93
N ARG A 147 -10.19 -6.79 -7.41
CA ARG A 147 -10.47 -8.24 -7.36
C ARG A 147 -11.28 -8.75 -8.56
N ARG A 148 -11.40 -7.96 -9.64
CA ARG A 148 -12.27 -8.25 -10.81
C ARG A 148 -11.50 -8.68 -12.05
N GLY A 149 -10.31 -9.22 -11.85
CA GLY A 149 -9.38 -9.58 -12.92
C GLY A 149 -8.42 -8.45 -13.25
N ARG A 150 -7.40 -8.80 -14.01
CA ARG A 150 -6.23 -7.96 -14.22
C ARG A 150 -5.96 -7.76 -15.71
N PRO A 151 -5.71 -6.52 -16.16
CA PRO A 151 -5.46 -6.24 -17.57
C PRO A 151 -4.00 -6.52 -17.94
N VAL A 152 -3.47 -7.70 -17.58
CA VAL A 152 -2.05 -8.04 -17.79
C VAL A 152 -1.70 -7.94 -19.28
N ASP A 153 -2.55 -8.50 -20.15
CA ASP A 153 -2.37 -8.46 -21.61
C ASP A 153 -2.27 -7.04 -22.16
N ALA A 154 -3.03 -6.09 -21.60
CA ALA A 154 -2.94 -4.69 -22.03
C ALA A 154 -1.56 -4.09 -21.69
N PHE A 155 -0.93 -4.56 -20.60
CA PHE A 155 0.39 -4.11 -20.17
C PHE A 155 1.53 -4.87 -20.87
N ARG A 156 1.27 -6.05 -21.46
CA ARG A 156 2.23 -6.81 -22.27
C ARG A 156 2.64 -6.10 -23.56
N ALA A 157 1.90 -5.09 -24.00
CA ALA A 157 2.31 -4.24 -25.11
C ALA A 157 3.61 -3.46 -24.81
N ALA A 158 3.98 -3.31 -23.54
CA ALA A 158 5.19 -2.59 -23.16
C ALA A 158 6.46 -3.36 -23.57
N THR A 159 7.41 -2.60 -24.11
CA THR A 159 8.74 -3.07 -24.52
C THR A 159 9.86 -2.53 -23.64
N SER A 160 9.58 -1.53 -22.80
CA SER A 160 10.55 -0.96 -21.86
C SER A 160 9.93 -0.50 -20.53
N LEU A 161 10.79 -0.41 -19.52
CA LEU A 161 10.53 0.17 -18.22
C LEU A 161 11.33 1.47 -18.07
N ALA A 162 10.64 2.60 -18.08
CA ALA A 162 11.22 3.91 -17.81
C ALA A 162 11.19 4.21 -16.30
N ILE A 163 12.26 4.87 -15.85
CA ILE A 163 12.48 5.27 -14.46
C ILE A 163 12.40 6.79 -14.40
N LEU A 164 11.42 7.29 -13.67
CA LEU A 164 11.17 8.71 -13.51
C LEU A 164 11.44 9.12 -12.07
N VAL A 165 11.77 10.39 -11.85
CA VAL A 165 11.77 11.04 -10.54
C VAL A 165 10.78 12.20 -10.55
N GLU A 166 10.08 12.38 -9.44
CA GLU A 166 9.23 13.54 -9.24
C GLU A 166 10.11 14.73 -8.83
N GLU A 167 10.05 15.81 -9.60
CA GLU A 167 10.74 17.05 -9.27
C GLU A 167 9.88 17.85 -8.28
N PRO A 168 10.48 18.53 -7.30
CA PRO A 168 9.72 19.33 -6.35
C PRO A 168 8.91 20.42 -7.07
N CYS A 169 7.76 20.77 -6.48
CA CYS A 169 6.98 21.93 -6.92
C CYS A 169 7.84 23.21 -6.82
N PRO A 170 8.09 23.93 -7.93
CA PRO A 170 8.70 25.24 -7.87
C PRO A 170 7.73 26.24 -7.22
N ALA A 171 8.23 27.40 -6.81
CA ALA A 171 7.46 28.39 -6.03
C ALA A 171 6.08 28.79 -6.60
N ASN A 172 5.88 28.67 -7.92
CA ASN A 172 4.64 29.04 -8.62
C ASN A 172 4.01 27.87 -9.39
N CYS A 173 4.05 26.65 -8.84
CA CYS A 173 3.42 25.52 -9.50
C CYS A 173 1.89 25.54 -9.37
N ALA A 174 1.18 25.01 -10.38
CA ALA A 174 -0.26 24.85 -10.35
C ALA A 174 -0.60 23.35 -10.41
N PRO A 175 -1.69 22.90 -9.76
CA PRO A 175 -2.16 21.54 -9.92
C PRO A 175 -2.58 21.29 -11.37
N ASN A 176 -2.38 20.06 -11.84
CA ASN A 176 -2.90 19.56 -13.10
C ASN A 176 -4.42 19.32 -13.02
N ALA A 177 -5.00 18.77 -14.09
CA ALA A 177 -6.44 18.49 -14.17
C ALA A 177 -6.95 17.53 -13.08
N ASN A 178 -6.07 16.73 -12.47
CA ASN A 178 -6.39 15.81 -11.38
C ASN A 178 -6.26 16.46 -9.99
N GLY A 179 -5.93 17.75 -9.92
CA GLY A 179 -5.78 18.48 -8.65
C GLY A 179 -4.46 18.23 -7.93
N ILE A 180 -3.48 17.61 -8.60
CA ILE A 180 -2.14 17.32 -8.05
C ILE A 180 -1.06 18.03 -8.89
N TYR A 181 0.06 18.38 -8.27
CA TYR A 181 1.23 18.79 -9.04
C TYR A 181 2.02 17.56 -9.47
N GLU A 182 2.37 17.49 -10.74
CA GLU A 182 3.26 16.47 -11.30
C GLU A 182 4.26 17.13 -12.25
N ASN A 183 5.55 16.88 -12.05
CA ASN A 183 6.64 17.26 -12.93
C ASN A 183 7.72 16.17 -12.86
N ARG A 184 7.70 15.26 -13.84
CA ARG A 184 8.58 14.09 -13.84
C ARG A 184 9.76 14.30 -14.76
N ARG A 185 10.95 14.00 -14.26
CA ARG A 185 12.16 13.86 -15.06
C ARG A 185 12.53 12.40 -15.19
N GLU A 186 12.85 11.97 -16.40
CA GLU A 186 13.36 10.63 -16.64
C GLU A 186 14.83 10.52 -16.21
N LEU A 187 15.14 9.48 -15.45
CA LEU A 187 16.51 9.07 -15.14
C LEU A 187 17.08 8.13 -16.20
N GLY A 188 16.19 7.44 -16.93
CA GLY A 188 16.50 6.57 -18.05
C GLY A 188 15.52 5.42 -18.16
N SER A 189 15.83 4.44 -19.00
CA SER A 189 14.97 3.28 -19.23
C SER A 189 15.77 1.99 -19.46
N VAL A 190 15.09 0.86 -19.35
CA VAL A 190 15.62 -0.47 -19.70
C VAL A 190 14.61 -1.21 -20.56
N SER A 191 15.07 -1.99 -21.54
CA SER A 191 14.20 -2.92 -22.27
C SER A 191 13.69 -4.01 -21.35
N LEU A 192 12.43 -4.41 -21.54
CA LEU A 192 11.92 -5.64 -20.93
C LEU A 192 12.48 -6.85 -21.69
N ALA A 193 12.75 -7.93 -20.97
CA ALA A 193 12.99 -9.23 -21.59
C ALA A 193 11.68 -9.82 -22.14
N ASP A 194 11.77 -10.90 -22.91
CA ASP A 194 10.60 -11.55 -23.55
C ASP A 194 9.55 -12.02 -22.54
N ASP A 195 9.96 -12.36 -21.31
CA ASP A 195 9.09 -12.73 -20.19
C ASP A 195 8.52 -11.51 -19.43
N GLY A 196 8.79 -10.29 -19.91
CA GLY A 196 8.42 -9.04 -19.27
C GLY A 196 9.28 -8.67 -18.06
N SER A 197 10.35 -9.43 -17.76
CA SER A 197 11.23 -9.14 -16.64
C SER A 197 12.18 -7.98 -16.94
N ALA A 198 12.62 -7.30 -15.88
CA ALA A 198 13.61 -6.24 -15.96
C ALA A 198 14.48 -6.19 -14.70
N ARG A 199 15.72 -5.73 -14.86
CA ARG A 199 16.66 -5.56 -13.76
C ARG A 199 17.44 -4.26 -13.92
N VAL A 200 17.27 -3.35 -12.96
CA VAL A 200 17.83 -2.00 -13.03
C VAL A 200 18.62 -1.64 -11.79
N THR A 201 19.69 -0.87 -11.97
CA THR A 201 20.39 -0.19 -10.88
C THR A 201 19.80 1.20 -10.72
N LEU A 202 19.30 1.51 -9.53
CA LEU A 202 18.66 2.78 -9.21
C LEU A 202 19.49 3.57 -8.19
N PRO A 203 19.39 4.91 -8.16
CA PRO A 203 19.92 5.68 -7.05
C PRO A 203 19.21 5.28 -5.75
N SER A 204 19.98 5.04 -4.70
CA SER A 204 19.39 4.81 -3.37
C SER A 204 18.86 6.12 -2.78
N LYS A 205 17.90 6.02 -1.86
CA LYS A 205 17.28 7.17 -1.18
C LYS A 205 16.59 8.19 -2.11
N THR A 206 16.28 7.78 -3.34
CA THR A 206 15.56 8.59 -4.32
C THR A 206 14.21 7.92 -4.58
N GLY A 207 13.13 8.69 -4.43
CA GLY A 207 11.80 8.27 -4.86
C GLY A 207 11.74 8.19 -6.37
N VAL A 208 11.34 7.04 -6.91
CA VAL A 208 11.18 6.81 -8.34
C VAL A 208 9.74 6.42 -8.68
N VAL A 209 9.31 6.82 -9.87
CA VAL A 209 8.06 6.41 -10.50
C VAL A 209 8.42 5.56 -11.72
N LEU A 210 7.91 4.34 -11.74
CA LEU A 210 8.08 3.39 -12.82
C LEU A 210 6.99 3.60 -13.89
N GLN A 211 7.39 3.52 -15.16
CA GLN A 211 6.48 3.66 -16.29
C GLN A 211 6.74 2.57 -17.33
N LEU A 212 5.70 1.80 -17.68
CA LEU A 212 5.72 0.88 -18.81
C LEU A 212 5.50 1.66 -20.11
N ARG A 213 6.32 1.37 -21.12
CA ARG A 213 6.26 2.02 -22.44
C ARG A 213 6.37 1.05 -23.59
N ASP A 214 5.71 1.40 -24.69
CA ASP A 214 5.95 0.85 -26.02
C ASP A 214 6.54 1.94 -26.93
N GLY A 215 7.86 1.93 -27.12
CA GLY A 215 8.58 3.06 -27.70
C GLY A 215 8.32 4.36 -26.91
N ALA A 216 7.72 5.35 -27.56
CA ALA A 216 7.35 6.63 -26.94
C ALA A 216 5.95 6.62 -26.27
N THR A 217 5.16 5.58 -26.50
CA THR A 217 3.80 5.48 -25.97
C THR A 217 3.83 4.98 -24.53
N VAL A 218 3.14 5.70 -23.64
CA VAL A 218 2.96 5.26 -22.25
C VAL A 218 1.86 4.21 -22.20
N VAL A 219 2.20 3.02 -21.71
CA VAL A 219 1.25 1.91 -21.50
C VAL A 219 0.63 2.01 -20.12
N ALA A 220 1.44 2.21 -19.09
CA ALA A 220 1.00 2.36 -17.71
C ALA A 220 2.04 3.13 -16.88
N THR A 221 1.58 3.88 -15.88
CA THR A 221 2.45 4.59 -14.93
C THR A 221 2.01 4.24 -13.52
N MET A 222 2.94 3.87 -12.63
CA MET A 222 2.59 3.66 -11.22
C MET A 222 2.09 4.96 -10.59
N THR A 223 1.17 4.85 -9.63
CA THR A 223 0.52 6.02 -9.01
C THR A 223 1.16 6.48 -7.71
N GLU A 224 2.17 5.76 -7.23
CA GLU A 224 2.89 6.04 -5.98
C GLU A 224 4.40 6.12 -6.28
N GLU A 225 5.17 6.73 -5.39
CA GLU A 225 6.63 6.68 -5.47
C GLU A 225 7.15 5.42 -4.80
N HIS A 226 8.17 4.80 -5.40
CA HIS A 226 8.93 3.72 -4.78
C HIS A 226 10.32 4.21 -4.42
N GLN A 227 10.84 3.80 -3.26
CA GLN A 227 12.17 4.18 -2.80
C GLN A 227 12.91 2.95 -2.27
N LEU A 228 14.19 2.83 -2.64
CA LEU A 228 15.07 1.77 -2.17
C LEU A 228 16.15 2.33 -1.25
N GLY A 229 16.54 1.52 -0.27
CA GLY A 229 17.61 1.83 0.67
C GLY A 229 19.02 1.63 0.08
N PRO A 230 20.06 2.12 0.79
CA PRO A 230 21.47 1.92 0.42
C PRO A 230 21.83 0.44 0.21
N GLY A 231 22.38 0.12 -0.96
CA GLY A 231 22.82 -1.23 -1.32
C GLY A 231 21.70 -2.24 -1.47
N GLU A 232 20.44 -1.82 -1.40
CA GLU A 232 19.30 -2.73 -1.41
C GLU A 232 19.22 -3.43 -2.76
N THR A 233 19.13 -4.75 -2.76
CA THR A 233 18.71 -5.56 -3.90
C THR A 233 17.38 -6.17 -3.54
N VAL A 234 16.34 -5.87 -4.30
CA VAL A 234 14.99 -6.40 -4.08
C VAL A 234 14.43 -6.99 -5.37
N SER A 235 13.68 -8.09 -5.24
CA SER A 235 12.81 -8.57 -6.30
C SER A 235 11.39 -8.10 -6.01
N MET A 236 10.86 -7.19 -6.81
CA MET A 236 9.51 -6.65 -6.66
C MET A 236 8.54 -7.37 -7.60
N GLY A 237 7.44 -7.87 -7.05
CA GLY A 237 6.45 -8.63 -7.82
C GLY A 237 6.79 -10.11 -7.95
N VAL A 238 5.92 -10.82 -8.65
CA VAL A 238 6.03 -12.24 -9.02
C VAL A 238 5.65 -12.38 -10.48
N SER A 239 6.04 -13.49 -11.12
CA SER A 239 5.53 -13.83 -12.43
C SER A 239 4.01 -14.05 -12.38
N GLU A 240 3.33 -13.78 -13.49
CA GLU A 240 1.90 -14.01 -13.63
C GLU A 240 1.48 -15.44 -13.22
N THR A 241 2.28 -16.44 -13.59
CA THR A 241 2.04 -17.85 -13.25
C THR A 241 2.06 -18.17 -11.76
N LEU A 242 2.71 -17.34 -10.94
CA LEU A 242 2.77 -17.50 -9.48
C LEU A 242 1.82 -16.54 -8.76
N PHE A 243 1.21 -15.60 -9.50
CA PHE A 243 0.44 -14.51 -8.90
C PHE A 243 -0.71 -15.02 -8.04
N ASP A 244 -1.49 -15.98 -8.56
CA ASP A 244 -2.69 -16.46 -7.86
C ASP A 244 -2.37 -17.20 -6.55
N ALA A 245 -1.24 -17.90 -6.50
CA ALA A 245 -0.76 -18.57 -5.29
C ALA A 245 -0.30 -17.58 -4.20
N VAL A 246 0.20 -16.42 -4.62
CA VAL A 246 0.98 -15.53 -3.74
C VAL A 246 0.23 -14.27 -3.34
N CYS A 247 -0.40 -13.62 -4.31
CA CYS A 247 -0.94 -12.27 -4.18
C CYS A 247 -2.47 -12.26 -4.16
N ALA A 248 -3.12 -13.21 -4.81
CA ALA A 248 -4.55 -13.15 -5.07
C ALA A 248 -5.43 -13.29 -3.82
N GLY A 249 -4.92 -13.86 -2.72
CA GLY A 249 -5.64 -13.89 -1.44
C GLY A 249 -6.11 -12.50 -0.99
N CYS A 250 -5.24 -11.51 -1.12
CA CYS A 250 -5.54 -10.11 -0.79
C CYS A 250 -5.99 -9.30 -2.01
N HIS A 251 -5.41 -9.57 -3.17
CA HIS A 251 -5.51 -8.70 -4.34
C HIS A 251 -6.45 -9.24 -5.43
N GLY A 252 -7.09 -10.39 -5.23
CA GLY A 252 -7.91 -11.09 -6.23
C GLY A 252 -7.08 -11.71 -7.35
N SER A 253 -7.65 -12.70 -8.05
CA SER A 253 -6.92 -13.47 -9.07
C SER A 253 -6.65 -12.68 -10.35
N VAL A 254 -5.75 -13.22 -11.19
CA VAL A 254 -5.48 -12.71 -12.54
C VAL A 254 -6.76 -12.70 -13.38
N SER A 255 -7.53 -13.79 -13.34
CA SER A 255 -8.79 -13.93 -14.08
C SER A 255 -9.95 -13.11 -13.50
N GLY A 256 -9.89 -12.78 -12.20
CA GLY A 256 -11.00 -12.19 -11.45
C GLY A 256 -11.95 -13.21 -10.82
N SER A 257 -11.73 -14.50 -11.04
CA SER A 257 -12.44 -15.58 -10.34
C SER A 257 -11.87 -15.80 -8.95
N GLU A 258 -12.72 -15.66 -7.92
CA GLU A 258 -12.33 -15.91 -6.52
C GLU A 258 -11.98 -17.39 -6.25
N LEU A 259 -12.42 -18.31 -7.12
CA LEU A 259 -12.10 -19.74 -6.99
C LEU A 259 -10.63 -20.04 -7.33
N ASP A 260 -10.01 -19.23 -8.19
CA ASP A 260 -8.65 -19.42 -8.66
C ASP A 260 -7.62 -19.15 -7.54
N VAL A 261 -8.05 -18.39 -6.53
CA VAL A 261 -7.28 -18.07 -5.31
C VAL A 261 -7.13 -19.28 -4.38
N GLN A 262 -8.13 -20.17 -4.33
CA GLN A 262 -8.16 -21.28 -3.37
C GLN A 262 -7.44 -22.54 -3.86
N VAL A 263 -7.26 -22.68 -5.17
CA VAL A 263 -6.83 -23.95 -5.81
C VAL A 263 -5.34 -24.06 -6.08
N THR A 264 -4.57 -23.01 -5.83
CA THR A 264 -3.12 -23.00 -6.12
C THR A 264 -2.32 -23.19 -4.82
N PRO A 265 -1.87 -24.41 -4.48
CA PRO A 265 -1.13 -24.65 -3.25
C PRO A 265 0.18 -23.84 -3.23
N ASP A 266 0.43 -23.19 -2.10
CA ASP A 266 1.58 -22.33 -1.85
C ASP A 266 2.84 -23.19 -1.64
N ALA A 267 3.57 -23.45 -2.74
CA ALA A 267 4.90 -24.06 -2.71
C ALA A 267 5.91 -23.09 -3.32
N LEU A 268 6.21 -22.02 -2.59
CA LEU A 268 7.28 -21.09 -2.93
C LEU A 268 8.65 -21.74 -2.67
N THR A 269 9.26 -22.27 -3.73
CA THR A 269 10.70 -22.51 -3.76
C THR A 269 11.39 -21.26 -4.30
N GLY A 270 12.57 -20.90 -3.78
CA GLY A 270 13.31 -19.71 -4.19
C GLY A 270 13.90 -19.76 -5.60
N ALA A 271 13.27 -20.48 -6.53
CA ALA A 271 13.76 -20.79 -7.86
C ALA A 271 12.81 -20.24 -8.95
N SER A 272 12.52 -18.94 -8.90
CA SER A 272 11.97 -18.24 -10.06
C SER A 272 13.15 -17.84 -10.96
N THR A 273 13.26 -18.44 -12.15
CA THR A 273 14.20 -18.00 -13.18
C THR A 273 13.58 -16.85 -13.96
N SER A 274 14.31 -15.75 -14.15
CA SER A 274 13.93 -14.61 -14.99
C SER A 274 14.93 -14.47 -16.13
N MET A 275 14.46 -14.02 -17.30
CA MET A 275 15.31 -13.81 -18.48
C MET A 275 16.09 -12.50 -18.44
N SER A 276 15.81 -11.61 -17.47
CA SER A 276 16.55 -10.36 -17.33
C SER A 276 18.04 -10.61 -17.05
N GLY A 277 18.89 -9.86 -17.74
CA GLY A 277 20.34 -9.97 -17.62
C GLY A 277 20.92 -9.34 -16.35
N ALA A 278 22.21 -8.97 -16.41
CA ALA A 278 22.84 -8.16 -15.37
C ALA A 278 22.08 -6.82 -15.20
N PRO A 279 22.04 -6.24 -13.98
CA PRO A 279 21.39 -4.96 -13.77
C PRO A 279 22.07 -3.89 -14.62
N VAL A 280 21.26 -3.12 -15.35
CA VAL A 280 21.73 -1.99 -16.16
C VAL A 280 21.36 -0.69 -15.47
N ALA A 281 22.27 0.29 -15.47
CA ALA A 281 21.93 1.63 -15.01
C ALA A 281 20.97 2.26 -16.04
N PRO A 282 19.93 3.00 -15.62
CA PRO A 282 19.12 3.78 -16.54
C PRO A 282 20.04 4.74 -17.32
N GLN A 283 19.90 4.73 -18.65
CA GLN A 283 20.68 5.58 -19.57
C GLN A 283 20.09 6.99 -19.68
#